data_AF-A0A6N2KTA5-F1
#
_entry.id   AF-A0A6N2KTA5-F1
#
_cell.length_a   1.000
_cell.length_b   1.000
_cell.length_c   1.000
_cell.angle_alpha   90.00
_cell.angle_beta   90.00
_cell.angle_gamma   90.00
#
_symmetry.space_group_name_H-M   'P 1'
#
loop_
_entity.id
_entity.type
_entity.pdbx_description
1 polymer ?
#
loop_
_entity_poly.entity_id
_entity_poly.type
_entity_poly.pdbx_seq_one_letter_code
_entity_poly.pdbx_strand_id
1 'polypeptide(L)'
;MKVDMLFTIKRIVKMSVTQTMNSGVSFRSMAVKPPSHPTYDMKGVIKLALLKIWDQVEWSQKDGDHVQKGLQFGKVSGQAHNIVVAERVVLNFMQRMSGIATLTKTMADAAHPACILETRKTAPGLRLVDKWAVLIGGGRNHRMGLFDMVMIKDNHISIAGGIINAIKSVDQYLEQQNLQMEVEVETRTLEEVDEVLRYTSQTKSSLTRIMLDNMVVPLPNGDVDVSMLKDAVEMINGRFETEASGNVTLETVHKIGQTGVSYISSGALTHSVKALDISLKIDTELALKVGRRTKRA
;
A
#
# COMPACT_ATOMS: atom_id res chain seq x y z
N MET A 1 -47.53 25.33 -10.81
CA MET A 1 -46.69 26.54 -10.91
C MET A 1 -45.37 26.21 -10.23
N LYS A 2 -44.29 26.09 -11.01
CA LYS A 2 -42.94 25.70 -10.55
C LYS A 2 -42.38 26.75 -9.58
N VAL A 3 -41.78 26.30 -8.49
CA VAL A 3 -40.80 27.08 -7.73
C VAL A 3 -39.56 26.19 -7.55
N ASP A 4 -38.88 25.93 -8.66
CA ASP A 4 -37.47 25.55 -8.66
C ASP A 4 -36.66 26.83 -8.50
N MET A 5 -36.17 27.10 -7.29
CA MET A 5 -35.19 28.15 -7.04
C MET A 5 -34.00 27.57 -6.27
N LEU A 6 -33.32 26.61 -6.91
CA LEU A 6 -32.03 26.08 -6.47
C LEU A 6 -30.93 27.13 -6.74
N PHE A 7 -30.51 27.79 -5.66
CA PHE A 7 -29.46 28.81 -5.66
C PHE A 7 -28.08 28.21 -6.02
N THR A 8 -27.57 28.52 -7.20
CA THR A 8 -26.18 28.22 -7.60
C THR A 8 -25.24 29.25 -6.95
N ILE A 9 -24.64 28.92 -5.79
CA ILE A 9 -23.59 29.73 -5.16
C ILE A 9 -22.24 29.04 -5.39
N LYS A 10 -21.42 29.57 -6.30
CA LYS A 10 -20.02 29.14 -6.47
C LYS A 10 -19.17 29.70 -5.32
N ARG A 11 -18.58 28.82 -4.50
CA ARG A 11 -17.59 29.19 -3.47
C ARG A 11 -16.26 28.50 -3.79
N ILE A 12 -15.15 29.18 -3.51
CA ILE A 12 -13.80 28.60 -3.58
C ILE A 12 -13.43 28.13 -2.18
N VAL A 13 -12.93 26.90 -2.09
CA VAL A 13 -12.58 26.21 -0.85
C VAL A 13 -11.14 25.71 -0.97
N LYS A 14 -10.33 25.92 0.08
CA LYS A 14 -8.89 25.59 0.11
C LYS A 14 -8.66 24.34 0.94
N MET A 15 -7.80 23.42 0.49
CA MET A 15 -7.40 22.23 1.26
C MET A 15 -6.05 22.47 1.93
N SER A 16 -5.90 22.09 3.22
CA SER A 16 -4.65 22.27 3.98
C SER A 16 -4.32 21.09 4.91
N VAL A 17 -3.03 20.77 5.08
CA VAL A 17 -2.51 19.73 6.00
C VAL A 17 -2.37 20.28 7.43
N THR A 18 -2.70 19.49 8.46
CA THR A 18 -2.55 19.88 9.87
C THR A 18 -1.66 18.90 10.68
N GLN A 19 -0.33 19.12 10.63
CA GLN A 19 0.74 18.59 11.50
C GLN A 19 1.12 17.11 11.42
N THR A 20 2.42 16.86 11.22
CA THR A 20 3.15 15.73 11.83
C THR A 20 4.60 16.18 12.10
N MET A 21 5.18 15.75 13.22
CA MET A 21 6.50 16.18 13.71
C MET A 21 7.65 15.60 12.85
N ASN A 22 8.65 16.47 12.62
CA ASN A 22 10.04 16.28 12.16
C ASN A 22 10.46 15.01 11.41
N SER A 23 11.04 15.20 10.21
CA SER A 23 12.47 14.98 9.95
C SER A 23 12.82 15.48 8.55
N GLY A 24 13.74 16.44 8.46
CA GLY A 24 14.18 17.00 7.19
C GLY A 24 15.32 16.21 6.59
N VAL A 25 15.18 15.76 5.33
CA VAL A 25 16.27 15.48 4.40
C VAL A 25 15.75 15.65 2.97
N SER A 26 16.55 16.21 2.07
CA SER A 26 16.22 16.49 0.67
C SER A 26 16.87 15.46 -0.26
N PHE A 27 16.07 14.78 -1.09
CA PHE A 27 16.57 14.04 -2.26
C PHE A 27 15.53 14.06 -3.41
N ARG A 28 16.02 14.14 -4.66
CA ARG A 28 15.22 14.20 -5.90
C ARG A 28 14.64 12.83 -6.26
N SER A 29 13.40 12.78 -6.74
CA SER A 29 12.77 11.57 -7.29
C SER A 29 12.28 11.74 -8.74
N MET A 30 12.33 10.64 -9.49
CA MET A 30 11.80 10.45 -10.85
C MET A 30 10.41 9.81 -10.82
N ALA A 31 9.60 10.07 -11.85
CA ALA A 31 8.22 9.61 -11.97
C ALA A 31 8.10 8.17 -12.54
N VAL A 32 7.32 7.31 -11.89
CA VAL A 32 6.93 5.97 -12.37
C VAL A 32 5.45 5.97 -12.77
N LYS A 33 5.14 5.41 -13.94
CA LYS A 33 3.77 5.24 -14.45
C LYS A 33 3.12 3.97 -13.86
N PRO A 34 1.87 4.02 -13.37
CA PRO A 34 1.17 2.81 -12.94
C PRO A 34 0.68 1.98 -14.14
N PRO A 35 0.66 0.63 -14.03
CA PRO A 35 0.20 -0.26 -15.09
C PRO A 35 -1.33 -0.30 -15.20
N SER A 36 -1.82 -0.63 -16.40
CA SER A 36 -3.22 -0.77 -16.76
C SER A 36 -3.70 -2.22 -16.61
N HIS A 37 -4.58 -2.50 -15.65
CA HIS A 37 -5.39 -3.73 -15.63
C HIS A 37 -6.86 -3.40 -15.28
N PRO A 38 -7.85 -4.03 -15.93
CA PRO A 38 -9.26 -3.67 -15.80
C PRO A 38 -9.88 -4.26 -14.53
N THR A 39 -9.92 -3.50 -13.44
CA THR A 39 -11.03 -3.58 -12.47
C THR A 39 -11.00 -2.35 -11.57
N TYR A 40 -12.01 -1.51 -11.74
CA TYR A 40 -12.25 -0.23 -11.05
C TYR A 40 -11.23 0.87 -11.36
N ASP A 41 -11.57 1.68 -12.37
CA ASP A 41 -11.01 3.01 -12.55
C ASP A 41 -11.34 3.86 -11.32
N MET A 42 -10.45 3.87 -10.34
CA MET A 42 -10.63 4.60 -9.09
C MET A 42 -10.26 6.08 -9.24
N LYS A 43 -9.46 6.42 -10.28
CA LYS A 43 -9.53 7.77 -10.85
C LYS A 43 -10.97 8.04 -11.22
N GLY A 44 -11.67 7.14 -11.89
CA GLY A 44 -13.11 7.18 -12.18
C GLY A 44 -14.05 7.21 -10.97
N VAL A 45 -13.76 6.57 -9.83
CA VAL A 45 -14.61 6.62 -8.61
C VAL A 45 -14.44 7.93 -7.86
N ILE A 46 -13.20 8.38 -7.65
CA ILE A 46 -12.92 9.73 -7.12
C ILE A 46 -13.43 10.76 -8.11
N LYS A 47 -13.21 10.59 -9.41
CA LYS A 47 -13.75 11.44 -10.48
C LYS A 47 -15.27 11.31 -10.62
N LEU A 48 -15.96 10.24 -10.21
CA LEU A 48 -17.42 10.14 -10.20
C LEU A 48 -18.01 10.83 -8.96
N ALA A 49 -17.35 10.68 -7.81
CA ALA A 49 -17.66 11.46 -6.61
C ALA A 49 -17.36 12.94 -6.81
N LEU A 50 -16.35 13.30 -7.62
CA LEU A 50 -15.91 14.68 -7.82
C LEU A 50 -16.51 15.35 -9.07
N LEU A 51 -16.69 14.68 -10.22
CA LEU A 51 -17.20 15.30 -11.46
C LEU A 51 -18.68 15.67 -11.41
N LYS A 52 -19.49 15.00 -10.58
CA LYS A 52 -20.89 15.41 -10.40
C LYS A 52 -21.07 16.49 -9.33
N ILE A 53 -20.01 16.83 -8.59
CA ILE A 53 -20.12 17.61 -7.36
C ILE A 53 -19.27 18.90 -7.40
N TRP A 54 -18.06 18.86 -7.97
CA TRP A 54 -17.12 19.99 -8.02
C TRP A 54 -16.87 20.44 -9.47
N ASP A 55 -17.20 21.70 -9.78
CA ASP A 55 -17.11 22.25 -11.14
C ASP A 55 -15.65 22.39 -11.59
N GLN A 56 -14.74 22.77 -10.68
CA GLN A 56 -13.32 22.97 -10.96
C GLN A 56 -12.47 22.57 -9.74
N VAL A 57 -11.39 21.83 -10.00
CA VAL A 57 -10.41 21.42 -8.97
C VAL A 57 -9.01 21.73 -9.49
N GLU A 58 -8.22 22.42 -8.68
CA GLU A 58 -6.82 22.75 -8.93
C GLU A 58 -5.95 22.10 -7.86
N TRP A 59 -4.90 21.39 -8.28
CA TRP A 59 -3.92 20.77 -7.39
C TRP A 59 -2.56 21.43 -7.60
N SER A 60 -1.86 21.74 -6.51
CA SER A 60 -0.46 22.19 -6.56
C SER A 60 0.53 21.08 -6.24
N GLN A 61 0.05 19.89 -5.86
CA GLN A 61 0.85 18.69 -5.57
C GLN A 61 0.30 17.49 -6.35
N LYS A 62 1.14 16.48 -6.55
CA LYS A 62 0.81 15.19 -7.17
C LYS A 62 0.90 14.08 -6.12
N ASP A 63 0.28 12.94 -6.41
CA ASP A 63 0.44 11.74 -5.58
C ASP A 63 1.93 11.38 -5.45
N GLY A 64 2.37 11.14 -4.22
CA GLY A 64 3.76 10.84 -3.88
C GLY A 64 4.60 12.06 -3.50
N ASP A 65 4.10 13.28 -3.71
CA ASP A 65 4.79 14.48 -3.24
C ASP A 65 4.75 14.58 -1.70
N HIS A 66 5.86 15.05 -1.12
CA HIS A 66 5.91 15.33 0.31
C HIS A 66 5.09 16.58 0.66
N VAL A 67 4.29 16.47 1.73
CA VAL A 67 3.49 17.57 2.25
C VAL A 67 3.88 17.89 3.69
N GLN A 68 3.80 19.17 4.05
CA GLN A 68 4.09 19.65 5.41
C GLN A 68 2.89 20.39 6.00
N LYS A 69 2.88 20.55 7.33
CA LYS A 69 1.82 21.29 8.04
C LYS A 69 1.61 22.68 7.42
N GLY A 70 0.35 23.04 7.21
CA GLY A 70 -0.05 24.34 6.70
C GLY A 70 0.02 24.47 5.17
N LEU A 71 0.58 23.49 4.46
CA LEU A 71 0.64 23.51 3.01
C LEU A 71 -0.78 23.49 2.42
N GLN A 72 -1.06 24.45 1.53
CA GLN A 72 -2.26 24.45 0.70
C GLN A 72 -1.95 23.74 -0.61
N PHE A 73 -2.42 22.49 -0.73
CA PHE A 73 -2.09 21.62 -1.86
C PHE A 73 -3.20 21.53 -2.92
N GLY A 74 -4.37 22.13 -2.66
CA GLY A 74 -5.48 22.15 -3.61
C GLY A 74 -6.51 23.23 -3.35
N LYS A 75 -7.25 23.57 -4.41
CA LYS A 75 -8.41 24.46 -4.40
C LYS A 75 -9.56 23.79 -5.15
N VAL A 76 -10.76 23.92 -4.60
CA VAL A 76 -12.00 23.40 -5.16
C VAL A 76 -12.97 24.56 -5.34
N SER A 77 -13.59 24.64 -6.50
CA SER A 77 -14.63 25.63 -6.80
C SER A 77 -15.90 24.93 -7.31
N GLY A 78 -17.06 25.36 -6.82
CA GLY A 78 -18.34 24.76 -7.20
C GLY A 78 -19.47 25.19 -6.27
N GLN A 79 -20.63 24.57 -6.44
CA GLN A 79 -21.79 24.82 -5.57
C GLN A 79 -21.45 24.47 -4.12
N ALA A 80 -21.65 25.40 -3.20
CA ALA A 80 -21.32 25.22 -1.79
C ALA A 80 -21.97 23.96 -1.17
N HIS A 81 -23.24 23.72 -1.48
CA HIS A 81 -23.98 22.52 -1.05
C HIS A 81 -23.25 21.24 -1.47
N ASN A 82 -22.88 21.15 -2.75
CA ASN A 82 -22.20 19.98 -3.30
C ASN A 82 -20.83 19.78 -2.64
N ILE A 83 -20.08 20.86 -2.43
CA ILE A 83 -18.77 20.78 -1.77
C ILE A 83 -18.88 20.20 -0.37
N VAL A 84 -19.80 20.72 0.44
CA VAL A 84 -19.99 20.28 1.84
C VAL A 84 -20.50 18.84 1.92
N VAL A 85 -21.40 18.42 1.02
CA VAL A 85 -21.92 17.03 1.00
C VAL A 85 -20.81 16.00 0.70
N ALA A 86 -19.89 16.31 -0.20
CA ALA A 86 -18.80 15.38 -0.56
C ALA A 86 -17.58 15.47 0.35
N GLU A 87 -17.41 16.55 1.10
CA GLU A 87 -16.22 16.85 1.90
C GLU A 87 -15.74 15.64 2.70
N ARG A 88 -16.61 15.08 3.55
CA ARG A 88 -16.21 14.03 4.49
C ARG A 88 -15.79 12.76 3.78
N VAL A 89 -16.50 12.37 2.72
CA VAL A 89 -16.19 11.17 1.94
C VAL A 89 -14.82 11.31 1.30
N VAL A 90 -14.57 12.44 0.62
CA VAL A 90 -13.30 12.69 -0.07
C VAL A 90 -12.14 12.77 0.93
N LEU A 91 -12.31 13.52 2.02
CA LEU A 91 -11.28 13.63 3.06
C LEU A 91 -10.95 12.27 3.66
N ASN A 92 -11.93 11.43 4.00
CA ASN A 92 -11.66 10.12 4.59
C ASN A 92 -10.78 9.23 3.69
N PHE A 93 -11.04 9.22 2.38
CA PHE A 93 -10.20 8.49 1.43
C PHE A 93 -8.79 9.07 1.35
N MET A 94 -8.68 10.39 1.16
CA MET A 94 -7.38 11.07 1.03
C MET A 94 -6.54 10.92 2.29
N GLN A 95 -7.13 11.11 3.47
CA GLN A 95 -6.46 10.98 4.77
C GLN A 95 -5.94 9.55 4.97
N ARG A 96 -6.76 8.53 4.68
CA ARG A 96 -6.35 7.12 4.78
C ARG A 96 -5.22 6.79 3.80
N MET A 97 -5.40 7.08 2.51
CA MET A 97 -4.40 6.79 1.47
C MET A 97 -3.08 7.52 1.77
N SER A 98 -3.15 8.77 2.20
CA SER A 98 -1.95 9.53 2.56
C SER A 98 -1.25 8.95 3.79
N GLY A 99 -2.00 8.46 4.78
CA GLY A 99 -1.45 7.74 5.93
C GLY A 99 -0.70 6.47 5.53
N ILE A 100 -1.28 5.67 4.63
CA ILE A 100 -0.65 4.45 4.07
C ILE A 100 0.63 4.83 3.32
N ALA A 101 0.54 5.75 2.36
CA ALA A 101 1.68 6.15 1.54
C ALA A 101 2.83 6.70 2.39
N THR A 102 2.52 7.47 3.44
CA THR A 102 3.52 7.99 4.39
C THR A 102 4.21 6.87 5.13
N LEU A 103 3.46 5.93 5.72
CA LEU A 103 4.04 4.80 6.45
C LEU A 103 4.86 3.89 5.52
N THR A 104 4.34 3.59 4.34
CA THR A 104 5.05 2.80 3.33
C THR A 104 6.36 3.47 2.93
N LYS A 105 6.37 4.79 2.70
CA LYS A 105 7.59 5.52 2.35
C LYS A 105 8.65 5.39 3.43
N THR A 106 8.28 5.62 4.69
CA THR A 106 9.19 5.49 5.83
C THR A 106 9.73 4.06 5.97
N MET A 107 8.88 3.05 5.82
CA MET A 107 9.31 1.65 5.90
C MET A 107 10.18 1.24 4.71
N ALA A 108 9.84 1.66 3.49
CA ALA A 108 10.60 1.33 2.28
C ALA A 108 12.01 1.95 2.31
N ASP A 109 12.12 3.20 2.77
CA ASP A 109 13.42 3.85 2.91
C ASP A 109 14.29 3.14 3.97
N ALA A 110 13.68 2.71 5.08
CA ALA A 110 14.39 1.97 6.13
C ALA A 110 14.79 0.53 5.70
N ALA A 111 13.94 -0.13 4.91
CA ALA A 111 14.11 -1.50 4.43
C ALA A 111 15.20 -1.69 3.38
N HIS A 112 15.62 -0.61 2.71
CA HIS A 112 16.57 -0.69 1.59
C HIS A 112 17.85 -1.45 1.99
N PRO A 113 18.33 -2.43 1.20
CA PRO A 113 17.99 -2.68 -0.20
C PRO A 113 16.70 -3.47 -0.47
N ALA A 114 16.08 -4.09 0.54
CA ALA A 114 14.87 -4.88 0.36
C ALA A 114 13.66 -4.02 -0.06
N CYS A 115 12.76 -4.61 -0.85
CA CYS A 115 11.52 -3.97 -1.26
C CYS A 115 10.37 -4.27 -0.28
N ILE A 116 9.67 -3.24 0.18
CA ILE A 116 8.52 -3.42 1.06
C ILE A 116 7.28 -3.82 0.27
N LEU A 117 6.60 -4.86 0.75
CA LEU A 117 5.33 -5.38 0.24
C LEU A 117 4.20 -5.17 1.26
N GLU A 118 3.00 -4.92 0.74
CA GLU A 118 1.79 -5.01 1.54
C GLU A 118 1.24 -6.46 1.57
N THR A 119 0.06 -6.65 2.14
CA THR A 119 -0.59 -7.96 2.20
C THR A 119 -2.08 -7.85 1.92
N ARG A 120 -2.76 -9.00 1.87
CA ARG A 120 -4.23 -9.07 1.81
C ARG A 120 -4.95 -8.66 3.10
N LYS A 121 -4.22 -8.33 4.18
CA LYS A 121 -4.74 -7.79 5.45
C LYS A 121 -5.14 -6.31 5.29
N THR A 122 -5.98 -6.02 4.31
CA THR A 122 -6.47 -4.67 3.99
C THR A 122 -7.82 -4.40 4.65
N ALA A 123 -8.26 -3.13 4.69
CA ALA A 123 -9.63 -2.84 5.10
C ALA A 123 -10.64 -3.51 4.14
N PRO A 124 -11.72 -4.13 4.67
CA PRO A 124 -12.74 -4.76 3.82
C PRO A 124 -13.32 -3.78 2.79
N GLY A 125 -13.42 -4.22 1.54
CA GLY A 125 -13.91 -3.40 0.42
C GLY A 125 -12.93 -2.33 -0.10
N LEU A 126 -11.81 -2.08 0.59
CA LEU A 126 -10.87 -1.01 0.24
C LEU A 126 -9.51 -1.52 -0.26
N ARG A 127 -9.36 -2.82 -0.55
CA ARG A 127 -8.08 -3.42 -0.95
C ARG A 127 -7.36 -2.67 -2.08
N LEU A 128 -8.10 -2.31 -3.12
CA LEU A 128 -7.53 -1.59 -4.26
C LEU A 128 -6.99 -0.22 -3.85
N VAL A 129 -7.73 0.50 -3.00
CA VAL A 129 -7.36 1.82 -2.45
C VAL A 129 -6.09 1.70 -1.61
N ASP A 130 -6.07 0.72 -0.71
CA ASP A 130 -4.96 0.48 0.20
C ASP A 130 -3.69 0.11 -0.57
N LYS A 131 -3.78 -0.84 -1.52
CA LYS A 131 -2.64 -1.25 -2.38
C LYS A 131 -2.16 -0.11 -3.28
N TRP A 132 -3.06 0.70 -3.81
CA TRP A 132 -2.65 1.86 -4.61
C TRP A 132 -1.86 2.87 -3.77
N ALA A 133 -2.29 3.12 -2.53
CA ALA A 133 -1.56 3.99 -1.62
C ALA A 133 -0.16 3.45 -1.27
N VAL A 134 0.01 2.12 -1.13
CA VAL A 134 1.32 1.49 -0.94
C VAL A 134 2.25 1.77 -2.13
N LEU A 135 1.75 1.63 -3.38
CA LEU A 135 2.53 1.96 -4.57
C LEU A 135 2.96 3.44 -4.59
N ILE A 136 2.06 4.36 -4.20
CA ILE A 136 2.36 5.79 -4.09
C ILE A 136 3.49 6.03 -3.07
N GLY A 137 3.48 5.30 -1.96
CA GLY A 137 4.52 5.36 -0.93
C GLY A 137 5.85 4.71 -1.33
N GLY A 138 5.98 4.14 -2.53
CA GLY A 138 7.22 3.50 -3.00
C GLY A 138 7.38 2.04 -2.58
N GLY A 139 6.34 1.42 -2.00
CA GLY A 139 6.26 -0.02 -1.82
C GLY A 139 5.90 -0.73 -3.13
N ARG A 140 5.83 -2.06 -3.09
CA ARG A 140 5.32 -2.90 -4.18
C ARG A 140 4.12 -3.71 -3.70
N ASN A 141 3.32 -4.15 -4.66
CA ASN A 141 2.20 -5.04 -4.38
C ASN A 141 2.69 -6.49 -4.37
N HIS A 142 2.33 -7.22 -3.32
CA HIS A 142 2.14 -8.67 -3.34
C HIS A 142 0.88 -8.99 -4.20
N ARG A 143 0.29 -10.18 -4.09
CA ARG A 143 -0.92 -10.56 -4.86
C ARG A 143 -2.18 -9.78 -4.48
N MET A 144 -3.03 -9.45 -5.46
CA MET A 144 -4.31 -8.73 -5.28
C MET A 144 -5.40 -9.65 -4.70
N GLY A 145 -5.49 -10.86 -5.22
CA GLY A 145 -6.45 -11.90 -4.87
C GLY A 145 -5.80 -13.27 -4.82
N LEU A 146 -6.63 -14.30 -4.67
CA LEU A 146 -6.18 -15.70 -4.70
C LEU A 146 -5.89 -16.19 -6.12
N PHE A 147 -6.27 -15.41 -7.15
CA PHE A 147 -6.16 -15.76 -8.56
C PHE A 147 -4.87 -15.25 -9.24
N ASP A 148 -4.08 -14.38 -8.59
CA ASP A 148 -2.87 -13.83 -9.23
C ASP A 148 -1.64 -14.73 -9.05
N MET A 149 -1.54 -15.37 -7.89
CA MET A 149 -0.35 -16.13 -7.48
C MET A 149 -0.73 -17.23 -6.49
N VAL A 150 -0.12 -18.41 -6.66
CA VAL A 150 -0.23 -19.50 -5.68
C VAL A 150 0.68 -19.20 -4.50
N MET A 151 0.14 -19.31 -3.29
CA MET A 151 0.91 -19.14 -2.06
C MET A 151 0.61 -20.33 -1.15
N ILE A 152 1.60 -21.19 -1.00
CA ILE A 152 1.56 -22.38 -0.17
C ILE A 152 1.87 -21.95 1.27
N LYS A 153 0.88 -22.10 2.15
CA LYS A 153 0.98 -21.77 3.59
C LYS A 153 1.06 -23.02 4.45
N ASP A 154 1.39 -22.82 5.72
CA ASP A 154 1.36 -23.81 6.82
C ASP A 154 0.20 -24.84 6.75
N ASN A 155 -1.02 -24.38 6.50
CA ASN A 155 -2.20 -25.23 6.44
C ASN A 155 -2.19 -26.13 5.20
N HIS A 156 -1.71 -25.62 4.06
CA HIS A 156 -1.58 -26.40 2.83
C HIS A 156 -0.49 -27.46 2.97
N ILE A 157 0.64 -27.08 3.57
CA ILE A 157 1.75 -28.01 3.87
C ILE A 157 1.26 -29.14 4.77
N SER A 158 0.49 -28.80 5.80
CA SER A 158 -0.07 -29.76 6.75
C SER A 158 -1.05 -30.72 6.07
N ILE A 159 -1.96 -30.20 5.24
CA ILE A 159 -2.94 -31.02 4.48
C ILE A 159 -2.25 -31.93 3.46
N ALA A 160 -1.19 -31.46 2.79
CA ALA A 160 -0.42 -32.24 1.83
C ALA A 160 0.51 -33.29 2.49
N GLY A 161 0.66 -33.25 3.82
CA GLY A 161 1.55 -34.14 4.55
C GLY A 161 3.04 -33.83 4.33
N GLY A 162 3.40 -32.57 4.08
CA GLY A 162 4.78 -32.11 3.93
C GLY A 162 4.98 -31.05 2.85
N ILE A 163 6.04 -30.25 2.99
CA ILE A 163 6.30 -29.09 2.11
C ILE A 163 6.56 -29.51 0.66
N ILE A 164 7.31 -30.61 0.48
CA ILE A 164 7.61 -31.16 -0.84
C ILE A 164 6.35 -31.68 -1.54
N ASN A 165 5.45 -32.35 -0.81
CA ASN A 165 4.19 -32.81 -1.36
C ASN A 165 3.31 -31.63 -1.80
N ALA A 166 3.27 -30.56 -1.00
CA ALA A 166 2.52 -29.35 -1.35
C ALA A 166 3.03 -28.70 -2.63
N ILE A 167 4.36 -28.54 -2.78
CA ILE A 167 4.98 -27.98 -3.99
C ILE A 167 4.67 -28.87 -5.20
N LYS A 168 4.86 -30.19 -5.07
CA LYS A 168 4.56 -31.15 -6.14
C LYS A 168 3.10 -31.12 -6.58
N SER A 169 2.16 -31.02 -5.64
CA SER A 169 0.73 -30.90 -5.94
C SER A 169 0.42 -29.62 -6.71
N VAL A 170 1.07 -28.50 -6.38
CA VAL A 170 0.92 -27.24 -7.11
C VAL A 170 1.49 -27.38 -8.52
N ASP A 171 2.70 -27.91 -8.68
CA ASP A 171 3.34 -28.11 -9.98
C ASP A 171 2.46 -28.97 -10.91
N GLN A 172 1.94 -30.09 -10.39
CA GLN A 172 1.03 -30.96 -11.13
C GLN A 172 -0.26 -30.24 -11.52
N TYR A 173 -0.85 -29.45 -10.61
CA TYR A 173 -2.07 -28.70 -10.89
C TYR A 173 -1.86 -27.66 -11.99
N LEU A 174 -0.77 -26.88 -11.90
CA LEU A 174 -0.45 -25.86 -12.89
C LEU A 174 -0.21 -26.47 -14.28
N GLU A 175 0.50 -27.60 -14.36
CA GLU A 175 0.72 -28.33 -15.61
C GLU A 175 -0.61 -28.86 -16.20
N GLN A 176 -1.43 -29.51 -15.38
CA GLN A 176 -2.72 -30.07 -15.82
C GLN A 176 -3.69 -29.00 -16.33
N GLN A 177 -3.68 -27.82 -15.72
CA GLN A 177 -4.51 -26.69 -16.13
C GLN A 177 -3.85 -25.80 -17.18
N ASN A 178 -2.60 -26.10 -17.57
CA ASN A 178 -1.79 -25.28 -18.48
C ASN A 178 -1.73 -23.80 -18.05
N LEU A 179 -1.51 -23.58 -16.74
CA LEU A 179 -1.41 -22.26 -16.14
C LEU A 179 0.06 -21.89 -15.90
N GLN A 180 0.38 -20.62 -16.12
CA GLN A 180 1.69 -20.05 -15.79
C GLN A 180 1.47 -18.88 -14.83
N MET A 181 1.88 -19.06 -13.58
CA MET A 181 1.80 -18.03 -12.55
C MET A 181 2.91 -18.24 -11.52
N GLU A 182 3.24 -17.17 -10.79
CA GLU A 182 4.20 -17.24 -9.69
C GLU A 182 3.71 -18.18 -8.58
N VAL A 183 4.67 -18.81 -7.90
CA VAL A 183 4.42 -19.71 -6.77
C VAL A 183 5.34 -19.34 -5.63
N GLU A 184 4.75 -19.07 -4.48
CA GLU A 184 5.45 -18.79 -3.24
C GLU A 184 5.19 -19.89 -2.21
N VAL A 185 6.21 -20.29 -1.47
CA VAL A 185 6.09 -21.22 -0.35
C VAL A 185 6.52 -20.57 0.96
N GLU A 186 5.73 -20.76 2.01
CA GLU A 186 6.03 -20.34 3.37
C GLU A 186 6.90 -21.37 4.07
N THR A 187 8.04 -20.93 4.61
CA THR A 187 8.99 -21.72 5.40
C THR A 187 9.24 -21.05 6.74
N ARG A 188 9.41 -21.84 7.79
CA ARG A 188 9.53 -21.40 9.19
C ARG A 188 10.83 -21.84 9.84
N THR A 189 11.53 -22.81 9.24
CA THR A 189 12.80 -23.32 9.76
C THR A 189 13.83 -23.48 8.65
N LEU A 190 15.12 -23.56 9.02
CA LEU A 190 16.21 -23.77 8.07
C LEU A 190 16.14 -25.16 7.40
N GLU A 191 15.59 -26.15 8.11
CA GLU A 191 15.35 -27.49 7.58
C GLU A 191 14.29 -27.47 6.47
N GLU A 192 13.18 -26.75 6.66
CA GLU A 192 12.17 -26.57 5.61
C GLU A 192 12.78 -25.87 4.37
N VAL A 193 13.67 -24.89 4.57
CA VAL A 193 14.40 -24.24 3.46
C VAL A 193 15.33 -25.22 2.74
N ASP A 194 16.12 -26.00 3.47
CA ASP A 194 17.03 -27.00 2.89
C ASP A 194 16.27 -28.08 2.10
N GLU A 195 15.14 -28.57 2.61
CA GLU A 195 14.27 -29.52 1.90
C GLU A 195 13.82 -28.97 0.55
N VAL A 196 13.31 -27.73 0.52
CA VAL A 196 12.86 -27.06 -0.71
C VAL A 196 14.02 -26.91 -1.71
N LEU A 197 15.20 -26.49 -1.25
CA LEU A 197 16.37 -26.29 -2.10
C LEU A 197 16.87 -27.62 -2.70
N ARG A 198 16.90 -28.70 -1.91
CA ARG A 198 17.29 -30.03 -2.40
C ARG A 198 16.31 -30.54 -3.46
N TYR A 199 15.01 -30.41 -3.20
CA TYR A 199 13.97 -30.85 -4.12
C TYR A 199 14.04 -30.11 -5.46
N THR A 200 14.10 -28.77 -5.42
CA THR A 200 14.12 -27.92 -6.61
C THR A 200 15.44 -28.02 -7.40
N SER A 201 16.53 -28.44 -6.77
CA SER A 201 17.80 -28.72 -7.47
C SER A 201 17.75 -30.01 -8.30
N GLN A 202 16.86 -30.94 -7.95
CA GLN A 202 16.73 -32.26 -8.60
C GLN A 202 15.50 -32.33 -9.51
N THR A 203 14.49 -31.51 -9.25
CA THR A 203 13.19 -31.54 -9.92
C THR A 203 12.84 -30.15 -10.42
N LYS A 204 12.37 -30.08 -11.67
CA LYS A 204 11.81 -28.84 -12.19
C LYS A 204 10.57 -28.47 -11.38
N SER A 205 10.54 -27.24 -10.86
CA SER A 205 9.42 -26.70 -10.09
C SER A 205 9.03 -25.32 -10.58
N SER A 206 7.78 -24.93 -10.37
CA SER A 206 7.21 -23.61 -10.67
C SER A 206 7.48 -22.60 -9.55
N LEU A 207 8.16 -23.01 -8.48
CA LEU A 207 8.50 -22.16 -7.35
C LEU A 207 9.33 -20.95 -7.79
N THR A 208 8.89 -19.75 -7.42
CA THR A 208 9.58 -18.49 -7.75
C THR A 208 10.08 -17.76 -6.51
N ARG A 209 9.43 -17.95 -5.36
CA ARG A 209 9.73 -17.25 -4.11
C ARG A 209 9.64 -18.14 -2.88
N ILE A 210 10.54 -17.91 -1.92
CA ILE A 210 10.51 -18.53 -0.60
C ILE A 210 10.24 -17.44 0.45
N MET A 211 9.14 -17.57 1.16
CA MET A 211 8.81 -16.74 2.32
C MET A 211 9.45 -17.34 3.57
N LEU A 212 10.21 -16.50 4.28
CA LEU A 212 10.90 -16.79 5.53
C LEU A 212 10.06 -16.20 6.67
N ASP A 213 9.07 -16.96 7.14
CA ASP A 213 8.06 -16.48 8.09
C ASP A 213 8.55 -16.61 9.54
N ASN A 214 8.46 -15.52 10.29
CA ASN A 214 8.79 -15.45 11.72
C ASN A 214 10.23 -15.89 12.08
N MET A 215 11.18 -15.78 11.16
CA MET A 215 12.63 -16.02 11.42
C MET A 215 13.34 -14.83 12.08
N VAL A 216 12.59 -13.84 12.57
CA VAL A 216 13.08 -12.67 13.29
C VAL A 216 12.58 -12.74 14.72
N VAL A 217 13.50 -12.77 15.69
CA VAL A 217 13.17 -12.97 17.10
C VAL A 217 13.36 -11.66 17.88
N PRO A 218 12.31 -11.14 18.55
CA PRO A 218 12.45 -9.99 19.44
C PRO A 218 13.36 -10.30 20.64
N LEU A 219 14.27 -9.37 20.95
CA LEU A 219 15.15 -9.45 22.11
C LEU A 219 14.63 -8.58 23.27
N PRO A 220 14.90 -8.94 24.54
CA PRO A 220 14.40 -8.19 25.70
C PRO A 220 14.87 -6.73 25.79
N ASN A 221 15.95 -6.39 25.11
CA ASN A 221 16.51 -5.04 25.02
C ASN A 221 15.81 -4.14 23.98
N GLY A 222 14.74 -4.62 23.33
CA GLY A 222 14.02 -3.92 22.27
C GLY A 222 14.65 -4.07 20.88
N ASP A 223 15.68 -4.89 20.76
CA ASP A 223 16.33 -5.21 19.49
C ASP A 223 15.73 -6.49 18.86
N VAL A 224 16.20 -6.88 17.67
CA VAL A 224 15.83 -8.13 17.00
C VAL A 224 17.05 -8.96 16.61
N ASP A 225 16.94 -10.27 16.80
CA ASP A 225 17.83 -11.26 16.23
C ASP A 225 17.34 -11.68 14.85
N VAL A 226 18.22 -11.56 13.87
CA VAL A 226 17.99 -11.87 12.45
C VAL A 226 18.93 -12.98 11.96
N SER A 227 19.61 -13.70 12.85
CA SER A 227 20.62 -14.70 12.51
C SER A 227 20.04 -15.82 11.66
N MET A 228 18.91 -16.41 12.09
CA MET A 228 18.20 -17.43 11.31
C MET A 228 17.77 -16.92 9.93
N LEU A 229 17.28 -15.69 9.85
CA LEU A 229 16.91 -15.08 8.56
C LEU A 229 18.12 -14.93 7.63
N LYS A 230 19.28 -14.52 8.16
CA LYS A 230 20.53 -14.42 7.39
C LYS A 230 21.01 -15.78 6.90
N ASP A 231 21.02 -16.78 7.77
CA ASP A 231 21.43 -18.14 7.43
C ASP A 231 20.53 -18.68 6.30
N ALA A 232 19.22 -18.46 6.37
CA ALA A 232 18.28 -18.86 5.33
C ALA A 232 18.56 -18.16 3.99
N VAL A 233 18.83 -16.86 3.99
CA VAL A 233 19.17 -16.09 2.77
C VAL A 233 20.48 -16.61 2.16
N GLU A 234 21.49 -16.86 2.99
CA GLU A 234 22.78 -17.41 2.55
C GLU A 234 22.62 -18.81 1.97
N MET A 235 21.81 -19.68 2.60
CA MET A 235 21.48 -21.01 2.07
C MET A 235 20.80 -20.94 0.71
N ILE A 236 19.85 -20.00 0.52
CA ILE A 236 19.14 -19.81 -0.76
C ILE A 236 20.11 -19.30 -1.83
N ASN A 237 21.08 -18.45 -1.46
CA ASN A 237 22.16 -17.95 -2.31
C ASN A 237 21.66 -17.39 -3.67
N GLY A 238 20.58 -16.60 -3.63
CA GLY A 238 20.00 -15.97 -4.82
C GLY A 238 19.31 -16.90 -5.81
N ARG A 239 19.11 -18.19 -5.48
CA ARG A 239 18.38 -19.15 -6.33
C ARG A 239 16.89 -18.83 -6.48
N PHE A 240 16.31 -18.19 -5.47
CA PHE A 240 14.91 -17.77 -5.43
C PHE A 240 14.81 -16.35 -4.89
N GLU A 241 13.72 -15.66 -5.23
CA GLU A 241 13.34 -14.46 -4.47
C GLU A 241 13.08 -14.85 -3.02
N THR A 242 13.47 -13.99 -2.08
CA THR A 242 13.23 -14.19 -0.64
C THR A 242 12.32 -13.11 -0.09
N GLU A 243 11.37 -13.51 0.75
CA GLU A 243 10.45 -12.58 1.42
C GLU A 243 10.47 -12.81 2.92
N ALA A 244 10.87 -11.81 3.71
CA ALA A 244 10.71 -11.85 5.16
C ALA A 244 9.27 -11.45 5.56
N SER A 245 8.66 -12.23 6.43
CA SER A 245 7.33 -11.98 7.00
C SER A 245 7.33 -12.19 8.51
N GLY A 246 6.37 -11.58 9.20
CA GLY A 246 6.16 -11.72 10.64
C GLY A 246 6.77 -10.58 11.45
N ASN A 247 5.95 -9.94 12.31
CA ASN A 247 6.37 -8.93 13.28
C ASN A 247 7.27 -7.78 12.74
N VAL A 248 7.06 -7.38 11.49
CA VAL A 248 7.79 -6.27 10.87
C VAL A 248 7.25 -4.92 11.37
N THR A 249 8.09 -4.15 12.04
CA THR A 249 7.81 -2.79 12.52
C THR A 249 8.81 -1.79 11.94
N LEU A 250 8.61 -0.49 12.17
CA LEU A 250 9.54 0.52 11.68
C LEU A 250 10.93 0.39 12.33
N GLU A 251 10.97 -0.05 13.58
CA GLU A 251 12.19 -0.25 14.35
C GLU A 251 12.98 -1.49 13.87
N THR A 252 12.27 -2.54 13.44
CA THR A 252 12.89 -3.82 13.05
C THR A 252 13.21 -3.91 11.57
N VAL A 253 12.45 -3.21 10.71
CA VAL A 253 12.53 -3.34 9.25
C VAL A 253 13.93 -3.05 8.69
N HIS A 254 14.69 -2.13 9.30
CA HIS A 254 16.04 -1.83 8.84
C HIS A 254 16.96 -3.03 8.94
N LYS A 255 16.99 -3.71 10.10
CA LYS A 255 17.82 -4.90 10.32
C LYS A 255 17.41 -6.06 9.42
N ILE A 256 16.10 -6.22 9.21
CA ILE A 256 15.54 -7.22 8.29
C ILE A 256 16.00 -6.93 6.86
N GLY A 257 15.96 -5.67 6.42
CA GLY A 257 16.42 -5.27 5.10
C GLY A 257 17.91 -5.52 4.85
N GLN A 258 18.74 -5.41 5.90
CA GLN A 258 20.17 -5.67 5.82
C GLN A 258 20.54 -7.17 5.79
N THR A 259 19.58 -8.11 5.90
CA THR A 259 19.90 -9.54 5.80
C THR A 259 20.14 -10.02 4.37
N GLY A 260 19.78 -9.22 3.37
CA GLY A 260 19.87 -9.58 1.96
C GLY A 260 18.58 -10.17 1.38
N VAL A 261 17.48 -10.17 2.14
CA VAL A 261 16.16 -10.52 1.60
C VAL A 261 15.75 -9.62 0.43
N SER A 262 15.07 -10.19 -0.56
CA SER A 262 14.56 -9.42 -1.72
C SER A 262 13.38 -8.54 -1.33
N TYR A 263 12.48 -9.09 -0.51
CA TYR A 263 11.24 -8.45 -0.08
C TYR A 263 11.03 -8.57 1.43
N ILE A 264 10.24 -7.63 1.96
CA ILE A 264 9.71 -7.69 3.31
C ILE A 264 8.22 -7.39 3.23
N SER A 265 7.35 -8.28 3.67
CA SER A 265 5.92 -8.01 3.71
C SER A 265 5.45 -7.60 5.10
N SER A 266 4.62 -6.54 5.15
CA SER A 266 4.02 -6.08 6.39
C SER A 266 2.54 -5.79 6.23
N GLY A 267 1.73 -6.46 7.04
CA GLY A 267 0.32 -6.14 7.16
C GLY A 267 0.08 -4.74 7.73
N ALA A 268 0.99 -4.22 8.56
CA ALA A 268 0.82 -2.95 9.29
C ALA A 268 0.59 -1.76 8.34
N LEU A 269 1.09 -1.87 7.11
CA LEU A 269 0.92 -0.88 6.05
C LEU A 269 -0.54 -0.60 5.69
N THR A 270 -1.47 -1.53 5.92
CA THR A 270 -2.86 -1.40 5.44
C THR A 270 -3.92 -1.61 6.53
N HIS A 271 -3.72 -2.50 7.51
CA HIS A 271 -4.72 -2.67 8.59
C HIS A 271 -4.56 -1.68 9.77
N SER A 272 -3.35 -1.18 10.03
CA SER A 272 -3.02 -0.43 11.26
C SER A 272 -2.59 1.02 10.99
N VAL A 273 -3.22 1.63 9.99
CA VAL A 273 -2.80 2.91 9.43
C VAL A 273 -3.30 4.07 10.28
N LYS A 274 -2.40 4.97 10.65
CA LYS A 274 -2.77 6.31 11.12
C LYS A 274 -3.04 7.22 9.93
N ALA A 275 -4.27 7.68 9.80
CA ALA A 275 -4.66 8.60 8.73
C ALA A 275 -3.90 9.94 8.87
N LEU A 276 -3.50 10.52 7.73
CA LEU A 276 -2.87 11.85 7.70
C LEU A 276 -3.94 12.92 7.95
N ASP A 277 -3.69 13.90 8.81
CA ASP A 277 -4.68 14.95 9.06
C ASP A 277 -4.71 16.01 7.94
N ILE A 278 -5.87 16.07 7.28
CA ILE A 278 -6.16 16.95 6.13
C ILE A 278 -7.49 17.63 6.38
N SER A 279 -7.55 18.95 6.15
CA SER A 279 -8.76 19.74 6.29
C SER A 279 -9.14 20.44 4.97
N LEU A 280 -10.44 20.59 4.76
CA LEU A 280 -11.03 21.45 3.73
C LEU A 280 -11.58 22.70 4.43
N LYS A 281 -11.11 23.90 4.05
CA LYS A 281 -11.49 25.18 4.66
C LYS A 281 -12.14 26.10 3.63
N ILE A 282 -13.33 26.59 3.96
CA ILE A 282 -14.04 27.57 3.13
C ILE A 282 -13.37 28.94 3.30
N ASP A 283 -13.02 29.58 2.18
CA ASP A 283 -12.51 30.95 2.19
C ASP A 283 -13.68 31.92 2.46
N THR A 284 -13.85 32.30 3.72
CA THR A 284 -14.97 33.13 4.19
C THR A 284 -14.90 34.57 3.68
N GLU A 285 -13.70 35.14 3.55
CA GLU A 285 -13.52 36.48 2.97
C GLU A 285 -13.94 36.52 1.50
N LEU A 286 -13.55 35.50 0.73
CA LEU A 286 -13.99 35.38 -0.65
C LEU A 286 -15.50 35.11 -0.73
N ALA A 287 -16.04 34.25 0.14
CA ALA A 287 -17.47 33.99 0.20
C ALA A 287 -18.27 35.28 0.49
N LEU A 288 -17.79 36.13 1.40
CA LEU A 288 -18.39 37.43 1.71
C LEU A 288 -18.27 38.42 0.53
N LYS A 289 -17.11 38.49 -0.13
CA LYS A 289 -16.91 39.33 -1.33
C LYS A 289 -17.84 38.91 -2.48
N VAL A 290 -18.02 37.61 -2.70
CA VAL A 290 -18.94 37.07 -3.71
C VAL A 290 -20.41 37.33 -3.33
N GLY A 291 -20.78 37.13 -2.06
CA GLY A 291 -22.13 37.43 -1.56
C GLY A 291 -22.51 38.90 -1.76
N ARG A 292 -21.60 39.82 -1.43
CA ARG A 292 -21.78 41.26 -1.65
C ARG A 292 -21.91 41.63 -3.13
N ARG A 293 -21.07 41.06 -4.01
CA ARG A 293 -21.12 41.30 -5.48
C ARG A 293 -22.38 40.74 -6.13
N THR A 294 -22.93 39.65 -5.61
CA THR A 294 -24.11 38.98 -6.19
C THR A 294 -25.44 39.39 -5.56
N LYS A 295 -25.44 40.35 -4.61
CA LYS A 295 -26.60 40.76 -3.80
C LYS A 295 -27.28 39.58 -3.06
N ARG A 296 -26.48 38.62 -2.60
CA ARG A 296 -26.93 37.40 -1.89
C ARG A 296 -26.34 37.31 -0.46
N ALA A 297 -25.82 38.43 0.05
CA ALA A 297 -25.31 38.56 1.41
C ALA A 297 -26.40 39.15 2.32
#